data_AF-A0A1D6IA48-F1
#
_entry.id   AF-A0A1D6IA48-F1
#
_cell.length_a   1.000
_cell.length_b   1.000
_cell.length_c   1.000
_cell.angle_alpha   90.00
_cell.angle_beta   90.00
_cell.angle_gamma   90.00
#
_symmetry.space_group_name_H-M   'P 1'
#
loop_
_entity.id
_entity.type
_entity.pdbx_description
1 polymer ?
#
loop_
_entity_poly.entity_id
_entity_poly.type
_entity_poly.pdbx_seq_one_letter_code
_entity_poly.pdbx_strand_id
1 'polypeptide(L)'
;MMQVITKLGLCVSVYDIRSIEGGSIHPGEGCSTYKVTRAFSFSYVMFLVSFRLLMFKPFNGEILVGRITGYDDKGLQVSLEFFSDICIPGHLMQFGTVRGPDGRWMLKTELGDELYLDLDDEIRFLVSSTKYPPIPIDQNEDDPPFAPMQIVGSIKGDGLGLLVWWAADEEEGEEAAEEEQ
;
A
#
# COMPACT_ATOMS: atom_id res chain seq x y z
N MET A 1 7.88 -0.87 14.57
CA MET A 1 7.45 -2.08 13.86
C MET A 1 5.98 -1.89 13.51
N MET A 2 5.63 -1.77 12.23
CA MET A 2 4.24 -1.66 11.79
C MET A 2 3.62 -3.06 11.76
N GLN A 3 2.41 -3.20 12.31
CA GLN A 3 1.74 -4.49 12.40
C GLN A 3 0.44 -4.45 11.60
N VAL A 4 0.22 -5.48 10.77
CA VAL A 4 -1.05 -5.63 10.06
C VAL A 4 -2.05 -6.33 10.95
N ILE A 5 -3.21 -5.70 11.12
CA ILE A 5 -4.36 -6.31 11.79
C ILE A 5 -5.33 -6.78 10.70
N THR A 6 -5.63 -8.08 10.71
CA THR A 6 -6.50 -8.69 9.71
C THR A 6 -7.84 -7.94 9.64
N LYS A 7 -8.28 -7.65 8.41
CA LYS A 7 -9.50 -6.87 8.08
C LYS A 7 -9.48 -5.38 8.47
N LEU A 8 -8.55 -4.92 9.31
CA LEU A 8 -8.47 -3.52 9.74
C LEU A 8 -7.40 -2.72 9.00
N GLY A 9 -6.30 -3.35 8.53
CA GLY A 9 -5.24 -2.69 7.76
C GLY A 9 -3.91 -2.66 8.49
N LEU A 10 -2.99 -1.81 8.01
CA LEU A 10 -1.66 -1.62 8.60
C LEU A 10 -1.73 -0.59 9.73
N CYS A 11 -1.38 -1.00 10.95
CA CYS A 11 -1.31 -0.09 12.10
C CYS A 11 -0.03 0.73 12.03
N VAL A 12 -0.19 2.05 11.92
CA VAL A 12 0.92 3.02 11.89
C VAL A 12 1.29 3.43 13.31
N SER A 13 0.32 3.92 14.08
CA SER A 13 0.54 4.41 15.44
C SER A 13 -0.78 4.49 16.25
N VAL A 14 -0.65 4.64 17.57
CA VAL A 14 -1.79 4.95 18.45
C VAL A 14 -2.17 6.41 18.27
N TYR A 15 -3.46 6.68 18.04
CA TYR A 15 -3.98 8.04 17.91
C TYR A 15 -4.22 8.66 19.30
N ASP A 16 -5.12 8.06 20.08
CA ASP A 16 -5.43 8.49 21.45
C ASP A 16 -5.99 7.33 22.29
N ILE A 17 -5.93 7.49 23.61
CA ILE A 17 -6.58 6.61 24.58
C ILE A 17 -7.83 7.33 25.07
N ARG A 18 -9.00 6.75 24.82
CA ARG A 18 -10.30 7.33 25.18
C ARG A 18 -10.69 7.05 26.62
N SER A 19 -10.43 5.85 27.11
CA SER A 19 -10.72 5.49 28.49
C SER A 19 -9.87 4.32 28.95
N ILE A 20 -9.58 4.34 30.24
CA ILE A 20 -8.96 3.24 30.97
C ILE A 20 -9.90 2.97 32.13
N GLU A 21 -10.57 1.82 32.13
CA GLU A 21 -11.56 1.47 33.15
C GLU A 21 -11.14 0.18 33.88
N GLY A 22 -11.28 0.19 35.21
CA GLY A 22 -10.84 -0.88 36.12
C GLY A 22 -9.65 -0.47 36.98
N GLY A 23 -9.58 -0.99 38.21
CA GLY A 23 -8.52 -0.65 39.17
C GLY A 23 -8.67 -1.43 40.47
N SER A 24 -8.08 -2.63 40.54
CA SER A 24 -7.74 -3.27 41.82
C SER A 24 -6.50 -4.14 41.64
N ILE A 25 -5.51 -3.91 42.51
CA ILE A 25 -4.18 -4.52 42.47
C ILE A 25 -4.21 -5.78 43.35
N HIS A 26 -3.87 -6.94 42.80
CA HIS A 26 -3.60 -8.12 43.61
C HIS A 26 -2.16 -8.09 44.13
N PRO A 27 -1.92 -8.41 45.41
CA PRO A 27 -0.56 -8.49 45.95
C PRO A 27 0.13 -9.75 45.43
N GLY A 28 1.27 -9.60 44.73
CA GLY A 28 2.11 -10.73 44.32
C GLY A 28 2.80 -10.60 42.97
N GLU A 29 2.22 -9.87 42.02
CA GLU A 29 2.89 -9.51 40.76
C GLU A 29 2.85 -8.00 40.56
N GLY A 30 4.02 -7.36 40.64
CA GLY A 30 4.17 -5.90 40.51
C GLY A 30 3.99 -5.36 39.09
N CYS A 31 3.47 -6.16 38.15
CA CYS A 31 3.35 -5.80 36.75
C CYS A 31 1.86 -5.75 36.34
N SER A 32 1.35 -4.55 36.04
CA SER A 32 -0.02 -4.37 35.57
C SER A 32 -0.15 -4.88 34.13
N THR A 33 -0.77 -6.04 33.95
CA THR A 33 -1.05 -6.60 32.62
C THR A 33 -2.38 -6.05 32.10
N TYR A 34 -2.37 -5.39 30.95
CA TYR A 34 -3.58 -4.89 30.26
C TYR A 34 -3.97 -5.88 29.15
N LYS A 35 -5.21 -6.37 29.14
CA LYS A 35 -5.74 -7.26 28.08
C LYS A 35 -6.86 -6.54 27.32
N VAL A 36 -6.70 -6.40 26.00
CA VAL A 36 -7.73 -5.88 25.10
C VAL A 36 -8.69 -7.02 24.72
N THR A 37 -9.81 -7.09 25.44
CA THR A 37 -11.08 -7.85 25.29
C THR A 37 -11.11 -9.16 24.47
N ARG A 38 -11.28 -10.30 25.17
CA ARG A 38 -12.38 -11.28 24.97
C ARG A 38 -12.62 -12.03 26.29
N ALA A 39 -13.84 -11.93 26.80
CA ALA A 39 -14.25 -12.58 28.05
C ALA A 39 -14.25 -14.12 27.87
N PHE A 40 -13.25 -14.78 28.43
CA PHE A 40 -13.32 -16.17 28.83
C PHE A 40 -12.94 -16.22 30.31
N SER A 41 -13.84 -16.75 31.13
CA SER A 41 -13.74 -16.72 32.58
C SER A 41 -12.57 -17.57 33.08
N PHE A 42 -11.42 -16.93 33.27
CA PHE A 42 -10.40 -17.29 34.26
C PHE A 42 -10.12 -16.02 35.05
N SER A 43 -10.02 -16.13 36.38
CA SER A 43 -9.87 -15.02 37.33
C SER A 43 -8.58 -14.22 37.09
N TYR A 44 -8.60 -13.34 36.09
CA TYR A 44 -7.57 -12.36 35.75
C TYR A 44 -8.15 -10.96 35.94
N VAL A 45 -7.35 -10.05 36.49
CA VAL A 45 -7.67 -8.62 36.55
C VAL A 45 -7.79 -8.10 35.12
N MET A 46 -8.97 -7.58 34.75
CA MET A 46 -9.27 -7.13 33.39
C MET A 46 -9.47 -5.62 33.40
N PHE A 47 -8.48 -4.89 32.87
CA PHE A 47 -8.61 -3.47 32.56
C PHE A 47 -9.13 -3.32 31.14
N LEU A 48 -10.25 -2.62 30.96
CA LEU A 48 -10.80 -2.32 29.65
C LEU A 48 -10.21 -0.99 29.18
N VAL A 49 -9.38 -1.05 28.16
CA VAL A 49 -8.77 0.13 27.53
C VAL A 49 -9.43 0.35 26.17
N SER A 50 -10.03 1.52 26.01
CA SER A 50 -10.56 1.98 24.72
C SER A 50 -9.59 2.99 24.12
N PHE A 51 -9.09 2.73 22.92
CA PHE A 51 -8.15 3.59 22.22
C PHE A 51 -8.46 3.61 20.72
N ARG A 52 -8.00 4.64 20.01
CA ARG A 52 -8.07 4.73 18.56
C ARG A 52 -6.67 4.51 17.97
N LEU A 53 -6.62 3.83 16.83
CA LEU A 53 -5.40 3.59 16.08
C LEU A 53 -5.46 4.34 14.75
N LEU A 54 -4.30 4.86 14.33
CA LEU A 54 -4.08 5.29 12.96
C LEU A 54 -3.80 4.05 12.11
N MET A 55 -4.76 3.72 11.26
CA MET A 55 -4.72 2.55 10.38
C MET A 55 -4.63 3.00 8.93
N PHE A 56 -3.61 2.51 8.21
CA PHE A 56 -3.59 2.58 6.77
C PHE A 56 -4.47 1.47 6.20
N LYS A 57 -5.64 1.89 5.70
CA LYS A 57 -6.65 1.02 5.10
C LYS A 57 -7.20 1.71 3.86
N PRO A 58 -6.53 1.54 2.71
CA PRO A 58 -7.00 2.15 1.48
C PRO A 58 -8.33 1.56 1.05
N PHE A 59 -9.14 2.36 0.35
CA PHE A 59 -10.46 1.96 -0.13
C PHE A 59 -10.47 1.70 -1.64
N ASN A 60 -11.44 0.89 -2.10
CA ASN A 60 -11.59 0.64 -3.53
C ASN A 60 -12.02 1.93 -4.24
N GLY A 61 -11.28 2.34 -5.27
CA GLY A 61 -11.44 3.60 -5.97
C GLY A 61 -10.52 4.73 -5.50
N GLU A 62 -9.73 4.52 -4.44
CA GLU A 62 -8.74 5.50 -3.99
C GLU A 62 -7.57 5.59 -4.98
N ILE A 63 -7.08 6.80 -5.25
CA ILE A 63 -5.92 7.02 -6.11
C ILE A 63 -4.70 7.22 -5.22
N LEU A 64 -3.66 6.42 -5.43
CA LEU A 64 -2.39 6.50 -4.71
C LEU A 64 -1.24 6.69 -5.71
N VAL A 65 -0.17 7.29 -5.23
CA VAL A 65 1.08 7.46 -5.98
C VAL A 65 2.17 6.66 -5.25
N GLY A 66 2.86 5.81 -5.98
CA GLY A 66 3.96 5.02 -5.48
C GLY A 66 5.08 4.91 -6.51
N ARG A 67 6.13 4.16 -6.16
CA ARG A 67 7.29 3.92 -7.02
C ARG A 67 7.34 2.48 -7.48
N ILE A 68 7.76 2.27 -8.71
CA ILE A 68 7.92 0.92 -9.27
C ILE A 68 9.16 0.27 -8.66
N THR A 69 8.99 -0.82 -7.93
CA THR A 69 10.10 -1.58 -7.34
C THR A 69 10.56 -2.74 -8.21
N GLY A 70 9.66 -3.26 -9.05
CA GLY A 70 9.92 -4.45 -9.83
C GLY A 70 8.75 -4.82 -10.72
N TYR A 71 8.96 -5.85 -11.53
CA TYR A 71 7.95 -6.42 -12.39
C TYR A 71 8.11 -7.93 -12.47
N ASP A 72 6.98 -8.64 -12.40
CA ASP A 72 6.87 -10.08 -12.51
C ASP A 72 6.18 -10.48 -13.82
N ASP A 73 6.08 -11.79 -14.04
CA ASP A 73 5.20 -12.39 -15.05
C ASP A 73 3.71 -12.02 -14.86
N LYS A 74 3.28 -11.82 -13.62
CA LYS A 74 1.89 -11.52 -13.26
C LYS A 74 1.53 -10.04 -13.38
N GLY A 75 2.49 -9.14 -13.24
CA GLY A 75 2.23 -7.70 -13.23
C GLY A 75 3.38 -6.86 -12.70
N LEU A 76 3.06 -5.61 -12.39
CA LEU A 76 3.99 -4.61 -11.87
C LEU A 76 3.93 -4.59 -10.33
N GLN A 77 5.08 -4.49 -9.68
CA GLN A 77 5.19 -4.30 -8.23
C GLN A 77 5.45 -2.83 -7.92
N VAL A 78 4.72 -2.31 -6.94
CA VAL A 78 4.78 -0.90 -6.54
C VAL A 78 4.99 -0.84 -5.03
N SER A 79 5.77 0.14 -4.58
CA SER A 79 5.89 0.46 -3.17
C SER A 79 5.53 1.91 -2.90
N LEU A 80 4.97 2.14 -1.72
CA LEU A 80 4.90 3.43 -1.05
C LEU A 80 6.08 3.54 -0.08
N GLU A 81 6.23 4.71 0.54
CA GLU A 81 7.29 5.00 1.52
C GLU A 81 7.28 4.03 2.73
N PHE A 82 6.10 3.56 3.15
CA PHE A 82 5.95 2.69 4.33
C PHE A 82 5.33 1.31 4.02
N PHE A 83 5.00 1.02 2.76
CA PHE A 83 4.28 -0.20 2.38
C PHE A 83 4.66 -0.68 0.98
N SER A 84 5.15 -1.91 0.85
CA SER A 84 5.70 -2.45 -0.41
C SER A 84 4.86 -3.53 -1.09
N ASP A 85 3.82 -4.04 -0.43
CA ASP A 85 3.04 -5.18 -0.93
C ASP A 85 1.89 -4.76 -1.89
N ILE A 86 2.22 -3.99 -2.94
CA ILE A 86 1.27 -3.52 -3.94
C ILE A 86 1.59 -4.16 -5.29
N CYS A 87 0.57 -4.75 -5.92
CA CYS A 87 0.69 -5.37 -7.23
C CYS A 87 -0.37 -4.84 -8.19
N ILE A 88 0.04 -4.49 -9.40
CA ILE A 88 -0.82 -4.09 -10.51
C ILE A 88 -0.76 -5.20 -11.54
N PRO A 89 -1.75 -6.10 -11.60
CA PRO A 89 -1.71 -7.24 -12.49
C PRO A 89 -1.92 -6.79 -13.94
N GLY A 90 -1.31 -7.50 -14.89
CA GLY A 90 -1.36 -7.12 -16.31
C GLY A 90 -2.77 -6.92 -16.89
N HIS A 91 -3.77 -7.67 -16.40
CA HIS A 91 -5.17 -7.53 -16.84
C HIS A 91 -5.88 -6.26 -16.33
N LEU A 92 -5.30 -5.58 -15.33
CA LEU A 92 -5.77 -4.29 -14.80
C LEU A 92 -4.90 -3.11 -15.27
N MET A 93 -4.01 -3.35 -16.25
CA MET A 93 -3.25 -2.31 -16.92
C MET A 93 -4.06 -1.68 -18.05
N GLN A 94 -3.51 -0.62 -18.66
CA GLN A 94 -4.13 0.04 -19.81
C GLN A 94 -4.18 -0.88 -21.03
N PHE A 95 -5.09 -0.56 -21.95
CA PHE A 95 -5.18 -1.29 -23.21
C PHE A 95 -3.91 -1.04 -24.04
N GLY A 96 -3.32 -2.10 -24.58
CA GLY A 96 -2.05 -2.01 -25.32
C GLY A 96 -0.80 -2.20 -24.45
N THR A 97 -0.94 -2.39 -23.13
CA THR A 97 0.20 -2.77 -22.28
C THR A 97 0.65 -4.20 -22.58
N VAL A 98 1.90 -4.34 -22.98
CA VAL A 98 2.52 -5.62 -23.34
C VAL A 98 3.86 -5.76 -22.62
N ARG A 99 4.26 -7.01 -22.38
CA ARG A 99 5.59 -7.30 -21.86
C ARG A 99 6.57 -7.38 -23.02
N GLY A 100 7.61 -6.56 -22.98
CA GLY A 100 8.70 -6.57 -23.95
C GLY A 100 9.54 -7.85 -23.86
N PRO A 101 10.34 -8.14 -24.90
CA PRO A 101 11.26 -9.29 -24.91
C PRO A 101 12.37 -9.18 -23.85
N ASP A 102 12.63 -7.98 -23.37
CA ASP A 102 13.51 -7.65 -22.25
C ASP A 102 12.87 -7.92 -20.87
N GLY A 103 11.60 -8.32 -20.85
CA GLY A 103 10.85 -8.62 -19.64
C GLY A 103 10.22 -7.39 -18.97
N ARG A 104 10.44 -6.17 -19.50
CA ARG A 104 9.84 -4.93 -19.01
C ARG A 104 8.40 -4.78 -19.50
N TRP A 105 7.57 -4.09 -18.72
CA TRP A 105 6.22 -3.74 -19.16
C TRP A 105 6.27 -2.42 -19.93
N MET A 106 5.62 -2.38 -21.09
CA MET A 106 5.54 -1.19 -21.93
C MET A 106 4.13 -0.99 -22.45
N LEU A 107 3.68 0.25 -22.47
CA LEU A 107 2.40 0.65 -23.05
C LEU A 107 2.62 1.03 -24.51
N LYS A 108 1.95 0.33 -25.43
CA LYS A 108 1.87 0.73 -26.83
C LYS A 108 0.65 1.61 -27.02
N THR A 109 0.89 2.89 -27.33
CA THR A 109 -0.20 3.80 -27.70
C THR A 109 -0.72 3.47 -29.09
N GLU A 110 -1.94 3.89 -29.42
CA GLU A 110 -2.49 3.72 -30.78
C GLU A 110 -1.69 4.49 -31.84
N LEU A 111 -0.94 5.51 -31.41
CA LEU A 111 -0.02 6.31 -32.23
C LEU A 111 1.29 5.57 -32.55
N GLY A 112 1.53 4.42 -31.92
CA GLY A 112 2.72 3.60 -32.11
C GLY A 112 3.88 3.92 -31.17
N ASP A 113 3.68 4.81 -30.20
CA ASP A 113 4.69 5.12 -29.20
C ASP A 113 4.81 3.98 -28.18
N GLU A 114 6.05 3.65 -27.81
CA GLU A 114 6.36 2.63 -26.80
C GLU A 114 6.79 3.32 -25.50
N LEU A 115 5.88 3.39 -24.53
CA LEU A 115 6.12 4.00 -23.22
C LEU A 115 6.52 2.91 -22.22
N TYR A 116 7.79 2.91 -21.80
CA TYR A 116 8.31 1.94 -20.85
C TYR A 116 7.90 2.27 -19.41
N LEU A 117 7.70 1.24 -18.60
CA LEU A 117 7.53 1.32 -17.16
C LEU A 117 8.84 0.88 -16.51
N ASP A 118 9.72 1.84 -16.20
CA ASP A 118 11.03 1.56 -15.64
C ASP A 118 11.00 1.52 -14.10
N LEU A 119 12.09 1.05 -13.51
CA LEU A 119 12.25 0.96 -12.05
C LEU A 119 12.44 2.37 -11.46
N ASP A 120 11.97 2.57 -10.22
CA ASP A 120 11.97 3.85 -9.48
C ASP A 120 11.07 4.95 -10.06
N ASP A 121 10.41 4.71 -11.20
CA ASP A 121 9.44 5.66 -11.76
C ASP A 121 8.21 5.81 -10.84
N GLU A 122 7.74 7.05 -10.74
CA GLU A 122 6.53 7.38 -9.98
C GLU A 122 5.28 7.06 -10.81
N ILE A 123 4.45 6.17 -10.27
CA ILE A 123 3.23 5.69 -10.91
C ILE A 123 2.01 6.03 -10.05
N ARG A 124 1.01 6.62 -10.71
CA ARG A 124 -0.31 6.86 -10.15
C ARG A 124 -1.23 5.70 -10.49
N PHE A 125 -1.77 5.03 -9.47
CA PHE A 125 -2.65 3.88 -9.64
C PHE A 125 -3.90 4.02 -8.78
N LEU A 126 -4.98 3.40 -9.24
CA LEU A 126 -6.23 3.30 -8.53
C LEU A 126 -6.30 1.99 -7.77
N VAL A 127 -6.64 2.03 -6.49
CA VAL A 127 -6.79 0.86 -5.62
C VAL A 127 -8.04 0.11 -6.05
N SER A 128 -7.88 -1.10 -6.57
CA SER A 128 -8.99 -1.96 -7.01
C SER A 128 -9.49 -2.87 -5.89
N SER A 129 -8.57 -3.44 -5.11
CA SER A 129 -8.92 -4.34 -4.01
C SER A 129 -7.81 -4.47 -2.99
N THR A 130 -8.15 -4.78 -1.74
CA THR A 130 -7.19 -5.14 -0.69
C THR A 130 -7.47 -6.56 -0.24
N LYS A 131 -6.44 -7.42 -0.32
CA LYS A 131 -6.49 -8.82 0.08
C LYS A 131 -5.72 -9.00 1.39
N TYR A 132 -6.24 -9.87 2.26
CA TYR A 132 -5.59 -10.29 3.48
C TYR A 132 -5.42 -11.82 3.40
N PRO A 133 -4.30 -12.31 2.85
CA PRO A 133 -4.08 -13.75 2.79
C PRO A 133 -3.97 -14.34 4.20
N PRO A 134 -4.42 -15.58 4.41
CA PRO A 134 -4.24 -16.26 5.69
C PRO A 134 -2.75 -16.48 5.96
N ILE A 135 -2.36 -16.41 7.23
CA ILE A 135 -0.97 -16.64 7.65
C ILE A 135 -0.59 -18.08 7.26
N PRO A 136 0.46 -18.29 6.43
CA PRO A 136 0.91 -19.61 6.04
C PRO A 136 1.40 -20.36 7.29
N ILE A 137 0.98 -21.63 7.41
CA ILE A 137 1.36 -22.49 8.54
C ILE A 137 2.77 -23.03 8.33
N ASP A 138 3.14 -23.31 7.08
CA ASP A 138 4.49 -23.68 6.65
C ASP A 138 4.96 -22.64 5.64
N GLN A 139 6.14 -22.05 5.88
CA GLN A 139 6.88 -21.21 4.93
C GLN A 139 8.18 -21.94 4.63
N ASN A 140 8.39 -22.33 3.37
CA ASN A 140 9.70 -22.86 2.99
C ASN A 140 10.69 -21.70 2.90
N GLU A 141 12.00 -21.97 3.05
CA GLU A 141 13.04 -20.94 2.97
C GLU A 141 13.10 -20.25 1.60
N ASP A 142 12.58 -20.90 0.55
CA ASP A 142 12.52 -20.39 -0.83
C ASP A 142 11.26 -19.54 -1.12
N ASP A 143 10.26 -19.55 -0.25
CA ASP A 143 9.03 -18.79 -0.46
C ASP A 143 9.24 -17.29 -0.17
N PRO A 144 8.66 -16.37 -0.97
CA PRO A 144 8.76 -14.95 -0.69
C PRO A 144 8.16 -14.61 0.68
N PRO A 145 8.69 -13.57 1.37
CA PRO A 145 8.21 -13.18 2.69
C PRO A 145 6.69 -13.01 2.71
N PHE A 146 6.04 -13.59 3.71
CA PHE A 146 4.59 -13.51 3.81
C PHE A 146 4.12 -12.07 3.99
N ALA A 147 3.34 -11.60 3.02
CA ALA A 147 2.68 -10.30 3.05
C ALA A 147 1.28 -10.41 3.72
N PRO A 148 1.09 -9.94 4.96
CA PRO A 148 -0.20 -10.05 5.67
C PRO A 148 -1.31 -9.16 5.09
N MET A 149 -0.95 -8.19 4.26
CA MET A 149 -1.86 -7.33 3.51
C MET A 149 -1.27 -7.12 2.13
N GLN A 150 -2.08 -7.31 1.10
CA GLN A 150 -1.68 -7.08 -0.29
C GLN A 150 -2.70 -6.14 -0.95
N ILE A 151 -2.21 -5.10 -1.63
CA ILE A 151 -3.05 -4.17 -2.37
C ILE A 151 -2.96 -4.51 -3.85
N VAL A 152 -4.12 -4.62 -4.49
CA VAL A 152 -4.25 -4.78 -5.93
C VAL A 152 -4.61 -3.43 -6.53
N GLY A 153 -3.69 -2.86 -7.31
CA GLY A 153 -3.89 -1.62 -8.04
C GLY A 153 -4.37 -1.85 -9.48
N SER A 154 -4.87 -0.80 -10.10
CA SER A 154 -5.18 -0.73 -11.52
C SER A 154 -4.70 0.61 -12.07
N ILE A 155 -4.16 0.59 -13.28
CA ILE A 155 -3.84 1.80 -14.05
C ILE A 155 -4.78 1.98 -15.24
N LYS A 156 -5.90 1.25 -15.24
CA LYS A 156 -6.89 1.27 -16.31
C LYS A 156 -7.75 2.53 -16.18
N GLY A 157 -7.34 3.59 -16.86
CA GLY A 157 -8.07 4.84 -16.94
C GLY A 157 -7.18 6.01 -17.31
N ASP A 158 -7.82 7.09 -17.73
CA ASP A 158 -7.15 8.35 -18.06
C ASP A 158 -6.64 9.02 -16.78
N GLY A 159 -5.47 9.66 -16.86
CA GLY A 159 -4.80 10.28 -15.70
C GLY A 159 -4.11 9.30 -14.75
N LEU A 160 -4.11 7.98 -15.07
CA LEU A 160 -3.38 6.92 -14.35
C LEU A 160 -2.15 6.47 -15.16
N GLY A 161 -1.21 5.80 -14.51
CA GLY A 161 0.07 5.42 -15.10
C GLY A 161 1.21 6.31 -14.59
N LEU A 162 2.30 6.42 -15.35
CA LEU A 162 3.44 7.25 -14.92
C LEU A 162 3.05 8.71 -14.81
N LEU A 163 3.55 9.41 -13.79
CA LEU A 163 3.29 10.84 -13.63
C LEU A 163 3.80 11.64 -14.84
N VAL A 164 4.93 11.22 -15.42
CA VAL A 164 5.56 11.84 -16.59
C VAL A 164 4.64 11.83 -17.82
N TRP A 165 3.74 10.84 -17.95
CA TRP A 165 2.79 10.80 -19.07
C TRP A 165 1.77 11.94 -19.05
N TRP A 166 1.58 12.54 -17.88
CA TRP A 166 0.57 13.57 -17.63
C TRP A 166 1.19 14.91 -17.25
N ALA A 167 2.52 15.01 -17.22
CA ALA A 167 3.23 16.26 -17.08
C ALA A 167 3.11 17.00 -18.43
N ALA A 168 1.99 17.68 -18.63
CA ALA A 168 1.86 18.64 -19.71
C ALA A 168 2.72 19.86 -19.33
N ASP A 169 3.86 20.01 -20.01
CA ASP A 169 4.69 21.21 -20.15
C ASP A 169 4.38 22.36 -19.17
N GLU A 170 4.90 22.28 -17.94
CA GLU A 170 5.05 23.48 -17.10
C GLU A 170 6.32 24.28 -17.46
N GLU A 171 7.13 23.83 -18.42
CA GLU A 171 8.42 24.48 -18.78
C GLU A 171 8.43 25.35 -20.06
N GLU A 172 7.38 25.42 -20.89
CA GLU A 172 7.35 26.31 -22.08
C GLU A 172 6.85 27.75 -21.80
N GLY A 173 6.95 28.23 -20.57
CA GLY A 173 6.38 29.52 -20.15
C GLY A 173 7.35 30.72 -19.97
N GLU A 174 8.67 30.52 -19.93
CA GLU A 174 9.59 31.58 -19.45
C GLU A 174 10.66 32.10 -20.45
N GLU A 175 10.80 31.60 -21.69
CA GLU A 175 11.85 32.08 -22.63
C GLU A 175 11.39 33.09 -23.71
N ALA A 176 10.27 33.80 -23.54
CA ALA A 176 9.77 34.75 -24.56
C ALA A 176 9.75 36.23 -24.13
N ALA A 177 10.63 36.67 -23.23
CA ALA A 177 10.61 38.05 -22.73
C ALA A 177 11.99 38.74 -22.61
N GLU A 178 12.95 38.50 -23.50
CA GLU A 178 14.13 39.39 -23.65
C GLU A 178 14.56 39.53 -25.12
N GLU A 179 13.78 40.24 -25.94
CA GLU A 179 14.29 40.91 -27.15
C GLU A 179 13.32 42.02 -27.60
N GLU A 180 13.27 43.12 -26.84
CA GLU A 180 12.98 44.46 -27.39
C GLU A 180 13.27 45.53 -26.31
N GLN A 181 14.48 46.10 -26.34
CA GLN A 181 14.75 47.52 -26.07
C GLN A 181 16.18 47.92 -26.44
#